data_AF-A0A968KH23-F1
#
_entry.id   AF-A0A968KH23-F1
#
_cell.length_a   1.000
_cell.length_b   1.000
_cell.length_c   1.000
_cell.angle_alpha   90.00
_cell.angle_beta   90.00
_cell.angle_gamma   90.00
#
_symmetry.space_group_name_H-M   'P 1'
#
loop_
_entity.id
_entity.type
_entity.pdbx_description
1 polymer ?
#
loop_
_entity_poly.entity_id
_entity_poly.type
_entity_poly.pdbx_seq_one_letter_code
_entity_poly.pdbx_strand_id
1 'polypeptide(L)'
;MGQTKSMHQEPPRVKEILGWVEKARLFALDVWQAVRFLLEQGLVSAYGEAKKEIKFVFKRFTVLDYVFGNLSLLVLFLGLLVVAAGFGVLGYQIGVWLLDGVWNELPLMVIFNYLFENTALWQWVQNPESWLGFHKLVEWNLNNVPVSLVLIFNGLVISGGMSAVILMAVMIRRFQFKHRDPA
;
A
#
# COMPACT_ATOMS: atom_id res chain seq x y z
N MET A 1 33.34 67.66 1.94
CA MET A 1 33.69 66.34 1.36
C MET A 1 34.27 65.53 2.51
N GLY A 2 33.62 64.53 3.07
CA GLY A 2 32.86 63.46 2.45
C GLY A 2 33.45 62.17 3.01
N GLN A 3 32.62 61.37 3.68
CA GLN A 3 32.66 59.91 3.86
C GLN A 3 32.16 59.51 5.25
N THR A 4 30.85 59.42 5.35
CA THR A 4 30.14 58.55 6.29
C THR A 4 30.56 57.10 6.04
N LYS A 5 31.63 56.66 6.70
CA LYS A 5 31.94 55.23 6.82
C LYS A 5 31.02 54.66 7.89
N SER A 6 29.79 54.31 7.50
CA SER A 6 28.89 53.53 8.36
C SER A 6 29.48 52.13 8.51
N MET A 7 30.38 51.99 9.48
CA MET A 7 30.79 50.69 9.98
C MET A 7 29.54 50.10 10.64
N HIS A 8 28.78 49.30 9.89
CA HIS A 8 27.75 48.43 10.44
C HIS A 8 28.45 47.45 11.39
N GLN A 9 28.71 47.89 12.60
CA GLN A 9 29.02 47.01 13.72
C GLN A 9 27.73 46.24 14.00
N GLU A 10 27.66 45.02 13.49
CA GLU A 10 26.60 44.09 13.86
C GLU A 10 26.55 44.01 15.40
N PRO A 11 25.37 44.21 16.01
CA PRO A 11 25.27 44.22 17.45
C PRO A 11 25.79 42.90 18.02
N PRO A 12 26.48 42.89 19.18
CA PRO A 12 27.15 41.69 19.72
C PRO A 12 26.22 40.47 19.85
N ARG A 13 24.91 40.70 20.02
CA ARG A 13 23.87 39.67 20.04
C ARG A 13 23.68 38.96 18.69
N VAL A 14 23.88 39.64 17.56
CA VAL A 14 23.72 39.06 16.21
C VAL A 14 24.83 38.05 15.92
N LYS A 15 26.07 38.33 16.35
CA LYS A 15 27.18 37.37 16.26
C LYS A 15 27.01 36.15 17.16
N GLU A 16 26.47 36.33 18.37
CA GLU A 16 26.12 35.21 19.24
C GLU A 16 25.02 34.35 18.63
N ILE A 17 23.95 34.97 18.11
CA ILE A 17 22.84 34.25 17.47
C ILE A 17 23.33 33.51 16.21
N LEU A 18 24.14 34.15 15.37
CA LEU A 18 24.75 33.51 14.19
C LEU A 18 25.61 32.32 14.60
N GLY A 19 26.45 32.46 15.64
CA GLY A 19 27.28 31.36 16.15
C GLY A 19 26.45 30.20 16.71
N TRP A 20 25.32 30.49 17.38
CA TRP A 20 24.39 29.46 17.85
C TRP A 20 23.67 28.75 16.69
N VAL A 21 23.24 29.49 15.67
CA VAL A 21 22.61 28.93 14.47
C VAL A 21 23.59 28.04 13.71
N GLU A 22 24.86 28.44 13.62
CA GLU A 22 25.88 27.69 12.91
C GLU A 22 26.25 26.40 13.66
N LYS A 23 26.35 26.45 15.00
CA LYS A 23 26.51 25.25 15.84
C LYS A 23 25.29 24.31 15.75
N ALA A 24 24.08 24.85 15.75
CA ALA A 24 22.87 24.06 15.59
C ALA A 24 22.80 23.39 14.21
N ARG A 25 23.24 24.09 13.15
CA ARG A 25 23.34 23.55 11.80
C ARG A 25 24.36 22.41 11.73
N LEU A 26 25.54 22.57 12.31
CA LEU A 26 26.57 21.54 12.35
C LEU A 26 26.09 20.31 13.14
N PHE A 27 25.49 20.52 14.30
CA PHE A 27 24.89 19.45 15.09
C PHE A 27 23.79 18.70 14.33
N ALA A 28 22.91 19.43 13.62
CA ALA A 28 21.86 18.81 12.80
C ALA A 28 22.45 17.97 11.66
N LEU A 29 23.54 18.42 11.04
CA LEU A 29 24.25 17.67 10.00
C LEU A 29 24.92 16.41 10.57
N ASP A 30 25.55 16.51 11.74
CA ASP A 30 26.18 15.35 12.41
C ASP A 30 25.13 14.32 12.85
N VAL A 31 24.01 14.78 13.42
CA VAL A 31 22.88 13.91 13.78
C VAL A 31 22.30 13.24 12.53
N TRP A 32 22.11 13.99 11.44
CA TRP A 32 21.62 13.44 10.19
C TRP A 32 22.57 12.36 9.62
N GLN A 33 23.89 12.61 9.65
CA GLN A 33 24.88 11.63 9.21
C GLN A 33 24.88 10.38 10.10
N ALA A 34 24.79 10.54 11.42
CA ALA A 34 24.72 9.42 12.36
C ALA A 34 23.45 8.58 12.15
N VAL A 35 22.30 9.23 11.99
CA VAL A 35 21.02 8.54 11.70
C VAL A 35 21.09 7.81 10.37
N ARG A 36 21.61 8.47 9.32
CA ARG A 36 21.78 7.86 8.02
C ARG A 36 22.71 6.64 8.09
N PHE A 37 23.82 6.75 8.80
CA PHE A 37 24.77 5.65 8.97
C PHE A 37 24.15 4.48 9.73
N LEU A 38 23.40 4.73 10.81
CA LEU A 38 22.69 3.69 11.56
C LEU A 38 21.59 3.03 10.72
N LEU A 39 20.89 3.79 9.90
CA LEU A 39 19.89 3.26 8.97
C LEU A 39 20.56 2.44 7.86
N GLU A 40 21.60 2.95 7.22
CA GLU A 40 22.32 2.23 6.16
C GLU A 40 22.95 0.94 6.72
N GLN A 41 23.67 1.00 7.84
CA GLN A 41 24.23 -0.20 8.48
C GLN A 41 23.15 -1.15 8.98
N GLY A 42 22.10 -0.63 9.62
CA GLY A 42 20.98 -1.43 10.13
C GLY A 42 20.24 -2.16 9.01
N LEU A 43 19.93 -1.45 7.92
CA LEU A 43 19.25 -2.00 6.75
C LEU A 43 20.15 -2.99 6.00
N VAL A 44 21.43 -2.68 5.80
CA VAL A 44 22.38 -3.58 5.12
C VAL A 44 22.61 -4.85 5.93
N SER A 45 22.77 -4.72 7.25
CA SER A 45 22.91 -5.86 8.16
C SER A 45 21.64 -6.72 8.18
N ALA A 46 20.48 -6.09 8.39
CA ALA A 46 19.18 -6.76 8.39
C ALA A 46 18.91 -7.45 7.05
N TYR A 47 19.25 -6.82 5.94
CA TYR A 47 19.15 -7.42 4.61
C TYR A 47 20.08 -8.62 4.44
N GLY A 48 21.33 -8.51 4.90
CA GLY A 48 22.31 -9.59 4.86
C GLY A 48 21.86 -10.82 5.66
N GLU A 49 21.33 -10.59 6.87
CA GLU A 49 20.77 -11.65 7.71
C GLU A 49 19.49 -12.24 7.10
N ALA A 50 18.55 -11.40 6.67
CA ALA A 50 17.33 -11.84 6.00
C ALA A 50 17.64 -12.67 4.75
N LYS A 51 18.63 -12.27 3.94
CA LYS A 51 19.05 -13.03 2.75
C LYS A 51 19.60 -14.40 3.11
N LYS A 52 20.41 -14.51 4.17
CA LYS A 52 20.92 -15.80 4.66
C LYS A 52 19.77 -16.68 5.17
N GLU A 53 18.84 -16.11 5.93
CA GLU A 53 17.68 -16.83 6.46
C GLU A 53 16.73 -17.30 5.35
N ILE A 54 16.44 -16.45 4.36
CA ILE A 54 15.64 -16.80 3.19
C ILE A 54 16.31 -17.95 2.43
N LYS A 55 17.63 -17.87 2.18
CA LYS A 55 18.38 -18.95 1.51
C LYS A 55 18.34 -20.25 2.31
N PHE A 56 18.39 -20.19 3.64
CA PHE A 56 18.26 -21.36 4.51
C PHE A 56 16.89 -22.01 4.38
N VAL A 57 15.83 -21.20 4.45
CA VAL A 57 14.44 -21.67 4.36
C VAL A 57 14.15 -22.29 2.99
N PHE A 58 14.52 -21.61 1.90
CA PHE A 58 14.30 -22.10 0.53
C PHE A 58 15.03 -23.42 0.24
N LYS A 59 16.24 -23.61 0.76
CA LYS A 59 16.98 -24.88 0.59
C LYS A 59 16.27 -26.09 1.20
N ARG A 60 15.40 -25.87 2.18
CA ARG A 60 14.72 -26.92 2.95
C ARG A 60 13.24 -27.05 2.59
N PHE A 61 12.76 -26.28 1.61
CA PHE A 61 11.39 -26.37 1.12
C PHE A 61 11.12 -27.71 0.46
N THR A 62 9.97 -28.28 0.80
CA THR A 62 9.44 -29.47 0.17
C THR A 62 8.66 -29.10 -1.09
N VAL A 63 8.36 -30.09 -1.94
CA VAL A 63 7.54 -29.88 -3.15
C VAL A 63 6.18 -29.25 -2.81
N LEU A 64 5.56 -29.65 -1.71
CA LEU A 64 4.29 -29.06 -1.24
C LEU A 64 4.45 -27.57 -0.89
N ASP A 65 5.56 -27.19 -0.24
CA ASP A 65 5.83 -25.78 0.09
C ASP A 65 5.91 -24.93 -1.19
N TYR A 66 6.48 -25.46 -2.26
CA TYR A 66 6.51 -24.78 -3.55
C TYR A 66 5.14 -24.69 -4.21
N VAL A 67 4.34 -25.75 -4.20
CA VAL A 67 2.99 -25.74 -4.81
C VAL A 67 2.10 -24.73 -4.09
N PHE A 68 1.99 -24.83 -2.77
CA PHE A 68 1.18 -23.89 -1.97
C PHE A 68 1.75 -22.48 -2.00
N GLY A 69 3.07 -22.32 -1.95
CA GLY A 69 3.72 -21.02 -2.09
C GLY A 69 3.40 -20.33 -3.41
N ASN A 70 3.49 -21.04 -4.53
CA ASN A 70 3.12 -20.49 -5.85
C ASN A 70 1.63 -20.19 -5.95
N LEU A 71 0.76 -21.01 -5.37
CA LEU A 71 -0.68 -20.74 -5.33
C LEU A 71 -0.98 -19.46 -4.52
N SER A 72 -0.35 -19.29 -3.36
CA SER A 72 -0.47 -18.06 -2.56
C SER A 72 0.05 -16.84 -3.30
N LEU A 73 1.19 -16.95 -3.99
CA LEU A 73 1.73 -15.87 -4.82
C LEU A 73 0.82 -15.53 -5.99
N LEU A 74 0.16 -16.53 -6.60
CA LEU A 74 -0.82 -16.32 -7.67
C LEU A 74 -2.02 -15.53 -7.14
N VAL A 75 -2.57 -15.91 -5.97
CA VAL A 75 -3.69 -15.15 -5.37
C VAL A 75 -3.28 -13.73 -5.01
N LEU A 76 -2.07 -13.54 -4.46
CA LEU A 76 -1.52 -12.21 -4.22
C LEU A 76 -1.44 -11.39 -5.50
N PHE A 77 -0.91 -11.98 -6.57
CA PHE A 77 -0.79 -11.32 -7.87
C PHE A 77 -2.16 -10.95 -8.44
N LEU A 78 -3.15 -11.85 -8.39
CA LEU A 78 -4.52 -11.56 -8.80
C LEU A 78 -5.14 -10.43 -7.98
N GLY A 79 -4.93 -10.42 -6.66
CA GLY A 79 -5.37 -9.33 -5.78
C GLY A 79 -4.77 -7.98 -6.20
N LEU A 80 -3.47 -7.94 -6.52
CA LEU A 80 -2.80 -6.73 -6.97
C LEU A 80 -3.29 -6.27 -8.35
N LEU A 81 -3.58 -7.20 -9.26
CA LEU A 81 -4.21 -6.87 -10.56
C LEU A 81 -5.59 -6.25 -10.37
N VAL A 82 -6.39 -6.74 -9.42
CA VAL A 82 -7.70 -6.16 -9.10
C VAL A 82 -7.53 -4.72 -8.57
N VAL A 83 -6.54 -4.46 -7.72
CA VAL A 83 -6.22 -3.08 -7.27
C VAL A 83 -5.81 -2.20 -8.45
N ALA A 84 -4.93 -2.70 -9.31
CA ALA A 84 -4.48 -1.98 -10.50
C ALA A 84 -5.64 -1.64 -11.46
N ALA A 85 -6.57 -2.58 -11.66
CA ALA A 85 -7.79 -2.35 -12.42
C ALA A 85 -8.67 -1.26 -11.76
N GLY A 86 -8.81 -1.28 -10.44
CA GLY A 86 -9.52 -0.23 -9.69
C GLY A 86 -8.93 1.16 -9.88
N PHE A 87 -7.61 1.29 -9.81
CA PHE A 87 -6.91 2.55 -10.15
C PHE A 87 -7.02 2.91 -11.62
N GLY A 88 -7.04 1.93 -12.53
CA GLY A 88 -7.28 2.15 -13.95
C GLY A 88 -8.65 2.77 -14.22
N VAL A 89 -9.71 2.22 -13.60
CA VAL A 89 -11.07 2.78 -13.67
C VAL A 89 -11.10 4.18 -13.06
N LEU A 90 -10.52 4.38 -11.88
CA LEU A 90 -10.47 5.70 -11.25
C LEU A 90 -9.74 6.73 -12.11
N GLY A 91 -8.61 6.35 -12.70
CA GLY A 91 -7.84 7.20 -13.61
C GLY A 91 -8.63 7.57 -14.87
N TYR A 92 -9.38 6.63 -15.42
CA TYR A 92 -10.32 6.91 -16.52
C TYR A 92 -11.40 7.92 -16.11
N GLN A 93 -12.02 7.74 -14.94
CA GLN A 93 -13.05 8.67 -14.43
C GLN A 93 -12.49 10.08 -14.21
N ILE A 94 -11.28 10.19 -13.64
CA ILE A 94 -10.57 11.47 -13.49
C ILE A 94 -10.30 12.09 -14.86
N GLY A 95 -9.84 11.30 -15.82
CA GLY A 95 -9.57 11.77 -17.19
C GLY A 95 -10.81 12.35 -17.87
N VAL A 96 -11.94 11.64 -17.80
CA VAL A 96 -13.22 12.11 -18.33
C VAL A 96 -13.69 13.37 -17.60
N TRP A 97 -13.59 13.39 -16.27
CA TRP A 97 -13.95 14.57 -15.48
C TRP A 97 -13.13 15.81 -15.86
N LEU A 98 -11.84 15.66 -16.11
CA LEU A 98 -10.97 16.77 -16.55
C LEU A 98 -11.36 17.32 -17.94
N LEU A 99 -11.98 16.50 -18.79
CA LEU A 99 -12.43 16.91 -20.13
C LEU A 99 -13.82 17.54 -20.11
N ASP A 100 -14.77 16.89 -19.42
CA ASP A 100 -16.19 17.26 -19.48
C ASP A 100 -16.62 18.15 -18.29
N GLY A 101 -15.78 18.30 -17.27
CA GLY A 101 -16.06 19.07 -16.05
C GLY A 101 -17.08 18.42 -15.11
N VAL A 102 -17.70 17.31 -15.51
CA VAL A 102 -18.73 16.59 -14.75
C VAL A 102 -18.18 15.28 -14.21
N TRP A 103 -18.31 15.06 -12.91
CA TRP A 103 -17.87 13.82 -12.27
C TRP A 103 -18.90 12.72 -12.53
N ASN A 104 -18.51 11.73 -13.34
CA ASN A 104 -19.36 10.59 -13.66
C ASN A 104 -18.88 9.35 -12.90
N GLU A 105 -19.65 8.99 -11.86
CA GLU A 105 -19.44 7.75 -11.15
C GLU A 105 -19.82 6.55 -12.02
N LEU A 106 -19.01 5.50 -12.00
CA LEU A 106 -19.33 4.23 -12.62
C LEU A 106 -19.92 3.31 -11.53
N PRO A 107 -21.26 3.19 -11.43
CA PRO A 107 -21.89 2.43 -10.36
C PRO A 107 -21.70 0.93 -10.56
N LEU A 108 -21.66 0.20 -9.45
CA LEU A 108 -21.52 -1.26 -9.44
C LEU A 108 -22.62 -1.96 -10.24
N MET A 109 -23.79 -1.34 -10.36
CA MET A 109 -24.91 -1.77 -11.19
C MET A 109 -24.51 -2.09 -12.64
N VAL A 110 -23.54 -1.35 -13.22
CA VAL A 110 -23.06 -1.61 -14.59
C VAL A 110 -22.42 -3.00 -14.67
N ILE A 111 -21.55 -3.32 -13.71
CA ILE A 111 -20.89 -4.63 -13.65
C ILE A 111 -21.90 -5.73 -13.29
N PHE A 112 -22.83 -5.45 -12.38
CA PHE A 112 -23.86 -6.40 -12.00
C PHE A 112 -24.74 -6.79 -13.20
N ASN A 113 -25.23 -5.81 -13.96
CA ASN A 113 -26.03 -6.07 -15.16
C ASN A 113 -25.22 -6.88 -16.18
N TYR A 114 -23.95 -6.54 -16.40
CA TYR A 114 -23.10 -7.28 -17.33
C TYR A 114 -22.89 -8.75 -16.93
N LEU A 115 -22.71 -9.04 -15.64
CA LEU A 115 -22.43 -10.40 -15.14
C LEU A 115 -23.68 -11.26 -14.95
N PHE A 116 -24.79 -10.64 -14.57
CA PHE A 116 -25.99 -11.34 -14.13
C PHE A 116 -27.18 -11.14 -15.05
N GLU A 117 -27.01 -10.51 -16.21
CA GLU A 117 -28.09 -10.29 -17.18
C GLU A 117 -28.88 -11.59 -17.41
N ASN A 118 -30.22 -11.48 -17.40
CA ASN A 118 -31.13 -12.61 -17.63
C ASN A 118 -31.05 -13.76 -16.60
N THR A 119 -30.37 -13.57 -15.47
CA THR A 119 -30.40 -14.52 -14.35
C THR A 119 -31.58 -14.24 -13.41
N ALA A 120 -31.96 -15.22 -12.60
CA ALA A 120 -33.00 -15.05 -11.57
C ALA A 120 -32.67 -13.94 -10.57
N LEU A 121 -31.38 -13.79 -10.22
CA LEU A 121 -30.90 -12.73 -9.34
C LEU A 121 -31.12 -11.35 -9.96
N TRP A 122 -30.84 -11.20 -11.26
CA TRP A 122 -31.08 -9.95 -11.97
C TRP A 122 -32.58 -9.64 -12.06
N GLN A 123 -33.42 -10.62 -12.38
CA GLN A 123 -34.88 -10.42 -12.40
C GLN A 123 -35.43 -10.01 -11.03
N TRP A 124 -34.94 -10.62 -9.95
CA TRP A 124 -35.32 -10.24 -8.59
C TRP A 124 -34.87 -8.82 -8.24
N VAL A 125 -33.70 -8.37 -8.70
CA VAL A 125 -33.25 -6.97 -8.50
C VAL A 125 -34.15 -5.99 -9.25
N GLN A 126 -34.62 -6.33 -10.46
CA GLN A 126 -35.52 -5.48 -11.24
C GLN A 126 -36.95 -5.47 -10.69
N ASN A 127 -37.46 -6.62 -10.26
CA ASN A 127 -38.81 -6.80 -9.75
C ASN A 127 -38.78 -7.71 -8.51
N PRO A 128 -38.56 -7.15 -7.29
CA PRO A 128 -38.41 -7.95 -6.10
C PRO A 128 -39.75 -8.53 -5.62
N GLU A 129 -39.88 -9.85 -5.72
CA GLU A 129 -41.04 -10.61 -5.24
C GLU A 129 -40.96 -10.95 -3.74
N SER A 130 -39.79 -10.77 -3.11
CA SER A 130 -39.57 -11.07 -1.69
C SER A 130 -38.41 -10.25 -1.10
N TRP A 131 -38.27 -10.23 0.23
CA TRP A 131 -37.14 -9.62 0.94
C TRP A 131 -36.93 -8.12 0.63
N LEU A 132 -38.03 -7.36 0.50
CA LEU A 132 -38.04 -5.96 0.07
C LEU A 132 -37.10 -5.04 0.87
N GLY A 133 -36.94 -5.26 2.17
CA GLY A 133 -35.99 -4.49 3.00
C GLY A 133 -34.53 -4.74 2.61
N PHE A 134 -34.18 -5.99 2.33
CA PHE A 134 -32.84 -6.36 1.88
C PHE A 134 -32.61 -5.94 0.42
N HIS A 135 -33.62 -6.07 -0.44
CA HIS A 135 -33.59 -5.55 -1.81
C HIS A 135 -33.20 -4.08 -1.86
N LYS A 136 -33.83 -3.22 -1.05
CA LYS A 136 -33.46 -1.79 -0.98
C LYS A 136 -32.00 -1.55 -0.61
N LEU A 137 -31.42 -2.38 0.27
CA LEU A 137 -30.00 -2.29 0.62
C LEU A 137 -29.11 -2.70 -0.54
N VAL A 138 -29.47 -3.78 -1.26
CA VAL A 138 -28.74 -4.25 -2.44
C VAL A 138 -28.82 -3.22 -3.56
N GLU A 139 -30.01 -2.71 -3.87
CA GLU A 139 -30.23 -1.68 -4.88
C GLU A 139 -29.44 -0.40 -4.54
N TRP A 140 -29.52 0.06 -3.29
CA TRP A 140 -28.75 1.21 -2.84
C TRP A 140 -27.25 0.97 -3.01
N ASN A 141 -26.74 -0.22 -2.65
CA ASN A 141 -25.33 -0.55 -2.80
C ASN A 141 -24.90 -0.57 -4.28
N LEU A 142 -25.69 -1.21 -5.16
CA LEU A 142 -25.39 -1.30 -6.59
C LEU A 142 -25.35 0.06 -7.27
N ASN A 143 -26.24 0.98 -6.88
CA ASN A 143 -26.37 2.29 -7.52
C ASN A 143 -25.42 3.36 -6.96
N ASN A 144 -25.05 3.28 -5.68
CA ASN A 144 -24.29 4.35 -5.02
C ASN A 144 -22.81 3.99 -4.78
N VAL A 145 -22.43 2.72 -4.88
CA VAL A 145 -21.02 2.33 -4.67
C VAL A 145 -20.29 2.30 -6.03
N PRO A 146 -19.24 3.12 -6.21
CA PRO A 146 -18.50 3.13 -7.47
C PRO A 146 -17.60 1.91 -7.59
N VAL A 147 -17.53 1.35 -8.80
CA VAL A 147 -16.75 0.14 -9.13
C VAL A 147 -15.28 0.30 -8.75
N SER A 148 -14.68 1.47 -8.98
CA SER A 148 -13.27 1.74 -8.66
C SER A 148 -12.96 1.52 -7.19
N LEU A 149 -13.80 2.00 -6.27
CA LEU A 149 -13.62 1.81 -4.83
C LEU A 149 -13.78 0.34 -4.43
N VAL A 150 -14.76 -0.37 -5.00
CA VAL A 150 -14.97 -1.80 -4.73
C VAL A 150 -13.74 -2.60 -5.10
N LEU A 151 -13.18 -2.35 -6.30
CA LEU A 151 -11.98 -3.04 -6.79
C LEU A 151 -10.76 -2.73 -5.92
N ILE A 152 -10.52 -1.46 -5.61
CA ILE A 152 -9.37 -1.06 -4.78
C ILE A 152 -9.48 -1.68 -3.39
N PHE A 153 -10.61 -1.51 -2.71
CA PHE A 153 -10.77 -1.97 -1.34
C PHE A 153 -10.67 -3.50 -1.25
N ASN A 154 -11.44 -4.24 -2.06
CA ASN A 154 -11.40 -5.70 -2.02
C ASN A 154 -10.04 -6.25 -2.49
N GLY A 155 -9.45 -5.65 -3.52
CA GLY A 155 -8.12 -6.02 -3.98
C GLY A 155 -7.05 -5.83 -2.91
N LEU A 156 -7.11 -4.73 -2.14
CA LEU A 156 -6.20 -4.48 -1.01
C LEU A 156 -6.43 -5.47 0.13
N VAL A 157 -7.68 -5.79 0.46
CA VAL A 157 -8.01 -6.78 1.50
C VAL A 157 -7.47 -8.16 1.11
N ILE A 158 -7.69 -8.60 -0.14
CA ILE A 158 -7.18 -9.88 -0.64
C ILE A 158 -5.64 -9.89 -0.63
N SER A 159 -5.01 -8.85 -1.16
CA SER A 159 -3.55 -8.77 -1.28
C SER A 159 -2.88 -8.67 0.10
N GLY A 160 -3.40 -7.83 0.98
CA GLY A 160 -2.92 -7.67 2.35
C GLY A 160 -3.10 -8.94 3.17
N GLY A 161 -4.28 -9.54 3.09
CA GLY A 161 -4.57 -10.82 3.75
C GLY A 161 -3.63 -11.93 3.27
N MET A 162 -3.44 -12.07 1.95
CA MET A 162 -2.56 -13.09 1.40
C MET A 162 -1.08 -12.83 1.73
N SER A 163 -0.66 -11.57 1.75
CA SER A 163 0.70 -11.20 2.20
C SER A 163 0.94 -11.63 3.65
N ALA A 164 -0.03 -11.41 4.55
CA ALA A 164 0.05 -11.86 5.93
C ALA A 164 0.11 -13.39 6.04
N VAL A 165 -0.68 -14.11 5.24
CA VAL A 165 -0.65 -15.58 5.18
C VAL A 165 0.72 -16.09 4.72
N ILE A 166 1.29 -15.52 3.65
CA ILE A 166 2.62 -15.89 3.15
C ILE A 166 3.69 -15.65 4.23
N LEU A 167 3.66 -14.48 4.89
CA LEU A 167 4.60 -14.16 5.96
C LEU A 167 4.49 -15.15 7.13
N MET A 168 3.27 -15.45 7.60
CA MET A 168 3.05 -16.43 8.66
C MET A 168 3.51 -17.83 8.25
N ALA A 169 3.19 -18.26 7.03
CA ALA A 169 3.61 -19.56 6.51
C ALA A 169 5.14 -19.71 6.51
N VAL A 170 5.86 -18.69 6.03
CA VAL A 170 7.33 -18.66 6.03
C VAL A 170 7.88 -18.69 7.46
N MET A 171 7.30 -17.91 8.38
CA MET A 171 7.71 -17.89 9.79
C MET A 171 7.53 -19.25 10.49
N ILE A 172 6.36 -19.88 10.30
CA ILE A 172 6.07 -21.22 10.84
C ILE A 172 7.06 -22.23 10.27
N ARG A 173 7.30 -22.20 8.95
CA ARG A 173 8.21 -23.14 8.30
C ARG A 173 9.66 -22.98 8.79
N ARG A 174 10.11 -21.73 8.96
CA ARG A 174 11.40 -21.40 9.58
C ARG A 174 11.50 -22.01 10.99
N PHE A 175 10.46 -21.83 11.82
CA PHE A 175 10.45 -22.36 13.18
C PHE A 175 10.54 -23.89 13.19
N GLN A 176 9.78 -24.56 12.33
CA GLN A 176 9.82 -26.02 12.18
C GLN A 176 11.21 -26.53 11.77
N PHE A 177 11.88 -25.86 10.83
CA PHE A 177 13.23 -26.25 10.40
C PHE A 177 14.28 -26.06 11.49
N LYS A 178 14.18 -24.99 12.30
CA LYS A 178 15.10 -24.77 13.43
C LYS A 178 14.89 -25.78 14.58
N HIS A 179 13.70 -26.35 14.75
CA HIS A 179 13.41 -27.34 15.80
C HIS A 179 13.74 -28.78 15.40
N ARG A 180 13.70 -29.11 14.10
CA ARG A 180 14.01 -30.48 13.62
C ARG A 180 15.50 -30.80 13.58
N ASP A 181 16.34 -29.79 13.34
CA ASP A 181 17.79 -29.90 13.47
C ASP A 181 18.29 -28.82 14.45
N PRO A 182 18.26 -29.07 15.78
CA PRO A 182 19.05 -28.26 16.69
C PRO A 182 20.52 -28.47 16.28
N ALA A 183 21.23 -27.36 16.02
CA ALA A 183 22.64 -27.37 15.68
C ALA A 183 23.47 -28.19 16.68
#